data_AF-A0A522TP11-F1
#
_entry.id   AF-A0A522TP11-F1
#
_cell.length_a   1.000
_cell.length_b   1.000
_cell.length_c   1.000
_cell.angle_alpha   90.00
_cell.angle_beta   90.00
_cell.angle_gamma   90.00
#
_symmetry.space_group_name_H-M   'P 1'
#
loop_
_entity.id
_entity.type
_entity.pdbx_description
1 polymer ?
#
loop_
_entity_poly.entity_id
_entity_poly.type
_entity_poly.pdbx_seq_one_letter_code
_entity_poly.pdbx_strand_id
1 'polypeptide(L)'
;MKFCPHPLSKFCGKPHPWAPPNHSHVVGLSKKPAFACAALSPSCSNPKPASANTPPQPSKGSTMAEIILKNVRLSFPDLWTPQEYEKGDGKPRWNATFLIVPGSENDKSIRAAIKAEAATVFKDKAAAQLQAFDGNPQKMCYLDGDKGTAAKYDGYPGNWYLSTHRQALIKGRPNARPEIIDSNMSPLLPDDGRPYAGCYVNAKVSIYAQGSPNAGIRASFSVVQFAGKGEAFSAGTPSLDGFADVSEGVDAAADLV
;
A
#
# COMPACT_ATOMS: atom_id res chain seq x y z
N MET A 1 42.74 -16.98 -51.50
CA MET A 1 43.30 -15.66 -51.11
C MET A 1 42.53 -15.22 -49.87
N LYS A 2 43.04 -14.97 -48.66
CA LYS A 2 44.36 -14.89 -48.02
C LYS A 2 44.10 -15.28 -46.56
N PHE A 3 44.62 -16.41 -46.09
CA PHE A 3 45.63 -16.51 -45.02
C PHE A 3 46.00 -15.24 -44.21
N CYS A 4 46.19 -15.49 -42.90
CA CYS A 4 47.19 -14.91 -41.99
C CYS A 4 46.76 -13.75 -41.04
N PRO A 5 47.46 -13.54 -39.90
CA PRO A 5 47.07 -14.09 -38.58
C PRO A 5 47.20 -13.06 -37.41
N HIS A 6 47.07 -13.54 -36.16
CA HIS A 6 47.48 -12.86 -34.92
C HIS A 6 48.91 -12.27 -34.96
N PRO A 7 49.22 -11.31 -34.08
CA PRO A 7 50.15 -11.66 -33.01
C PRO A 7 49.87 -11.07 -31.62
N LEU A 8 50.15 -11.94 -30.65
CA LEU A 8 50.65 -11.73 -29.28
C LEU A 8 51.31 -10.37 -28.96
N SER A 9 50.93 -9.80 -27.82
CA SER A 9 51.86 -9.17 -26.85
C SER A 9 51.27 -9.33 -25.45
N LYS A 10 51.79 -10.25 -24.62
CA LYS A 10 52.92 -10.04 -23.68
C LYS A 10 52.74 -8.78 -22.80
N PHE A 11 52.12 -8.96 -21.64
CA PHE A 11 52.52 -8.22 -20.44
C PHE A 11 52.82 -9.23 -19.32
N CYS A 12 54.12 -9.56 -19.23
CA CYS A 12 54.75 -10.12 -18.04
C CYS A 12 55.14 -8.97 -17.11
N GLY A 13 55.03 -9.21 -15.79
CA GLY A 13 55.76 -8.50 -14.75
C GLY A 13 54.81 -7.86 -13.71
N LYS A 14 54.92 -8.11 -12.41
CA LYS A 14 55.85 -8.90 -11.58
C LYS A 14 55.11 -9.25 -10.27
N PRO A 15 55.38 -10.40 -9.64
CA PRO A 15 54.97 -10.68 -8.27
C PRO A 15 55.97 -10.03 -7.28
N HIS A 16 55.47 -9.36 -6.25
CA HIS A 16 56.29 -8.86 -5.14
C HIS A 16 56.01 -9.67 -3.85
N PRO A 17 57.00 -9.77 -2.94
CA PRO A 17 57.25 -10.97 -2.16
C PRO A 17 56.68 -10.99 -0.73
N TRP A 18 56.55 -12.21 -0.23
CA TRP A 18 56.51 -12.72 1.14
C TRP A 18 57.35 -11.95 2.18
N ALA A 19 56.78 -11.66 3.36
CA ALA A 19 57.36 -11.95 4.70
C ALA A 19 56.41 -11.59 5.89
N PRO A 20 56.11 -12.52 6.81
CA PRO A 20 55.75 -12.28 8.24
C PRO A 20 57.06 -12.12 9.08
N PRO A 21 57.12 -11.85 10.43
CA PRO A 21 56.24 -12.30 11.52
C PRO A 21 56.05 -11.31 12.71
N ASN A 22 55.21 -11.62 13.71
CA ASN A 22 55.70 -11.84 15.08
C ASN A 22 54.62 -12.23 16.10
N HIS A 23 55.02 -13.17 16.95
CA HIS A 23 54.39 -13.63 18.18
C HIS A 23 54.40 -12.56 19.28
N SER A 24 53.34 -12.51 20.10
CA SER A 24 53.39 -12.39 21.58
C SER A 24 51.94 -12.35 22.10
N HIS A 25 51.42 -13.43 22.69
CA HIS A 25 51.42 -13.66 24.15
C HIS A 25 51.18 -12.39 24.97
N VAL A 26 49.98 -12.24 25.55
CA VAL A 26 49.82 -12.01 27.00
C VAL A 26 48.51 -12.67 27.49
N VAL A 27 48.71 -13.61 28.40
CA VAL A 27 47.74 -14.23 29.29
C VAL A 27 47.43 -13.25 30.43
N GLY A 28 46.16 -13.09 30.79
CA GLY A 28 45.75 -12.24 31.92
C GLY A 28 44.54 -12.81 32.66
N LEU A 29 44.81 -13.79 33.51
CA LEU A 29 43.90 -14.44 34.46
C LEU A 29 43.75 -13.60 35.76
N SER A 30 42.54 -13.44 36.28
CA SER A 30 42.22 -13.12 37.70
C SER A 30 40.68 -13.21 37.85
N LYS A 31 40.01 -14.22 38.46
CA LYS A 31 39.98 -14.73 39.86
C LYS A 31 39.95 -13.56 40.87
N LYS A 32 39.00 -13.35 41.80
CA LYS A 32 37.93 -14.11 42.52
C LYS A 32 37.20 -13.04 43.44
N PRO A 33 36.47 -13.34 44.55
CA PRO A 33 35.11 -13.90 44.67
C PRO A 33 34.16 -13.12 45.64
N ALA A 34 32.87 -13.51 45.62
CA ALA A 34 31.85 -13.63 46.68
C ALA A 34 31.85 -12.76 47.97
N PHE A 35 30.70 -12.12 48.24
CA PHE A 35 30.02 -11.95 49.54
C PHE A 35 28.50 -11.79 49.25
N ALA A 36 27.64 -12.78 49.50
CA ALA A 36 26.91 -13.09 50.74
C ALA A 36 26.05 -11.93 51.27
N CYS A 37 24.71 -12.07 51.27
CA CYS A 37 23.88 -12.23 52.48
C CYS A 37 22.38 -12.02 52.17
N ALA A 38 21.54 -12.77 52.88
CA ALA A 38 20.10 -12.87 52.74
C ALA A 38 19.33 -11.74 53.47
N ALA A 39 18.15 -11.40 52.97
CA ALA A 39 16.96 -10.97 53.74
C ALA A 39 15.77 -10.85 52.76
N LEU A 40 14.81 -11.78 52.79
CA LEU A 40 13.57 -11.71 53.58
C LEU A 40 12.63 -10.58 53.13
N SER A 41 11.56 -10.98 52.43
CA SER A 41 10.37 -10.19 52.08
C SER A 41 9.70 -9.58 53.33
N PRO A 42 8.93 -8.50 53.15
CA PRO A 42 7.49 -8.73 53.06
C PRO A 42 6.76 -7.87 52.02
N SER A 43 5.79 -8.52 51.37
CA SER A 43 4.48 -8.01 50.96
C SER A 43 4.20 -6.52 51.19
N CYS A 44 4.17 -5.76 50.09
CA CYS A 44 3.28 -4.60 49.93
C CYS A 44 2.70 -4.66 48.51
N SER A 45 1.47 -5.17 48.44
CA SER A 45 0.56 -5.08 47.32
C SER A 45 0.35 -3.61 46.93
N ASN A 46 0.79 -3.23 45.73
CA ASN A 46 0.32 -2.02 45.07
C ASN A 46 -0.49 -2.45 43.84
N PRO A 47 -1.79 -2.10 43.72
CA PRO A 47 -2.56 -2.39 42.52
C PRO A 47 -2.01 -1.53 41.38
N LYS A 48 -1.47 -2.21 40.36
CA LYS A 48 -1.06 -1.60 39.09
C LYS A 48 -2.28 -0.87 38.51
N PRO A 49 -2.22 0.46 38.29
CA PRO A 49 -3.30 1.17 37.64
C PRO A 49 -3.52 0.58 36.25
N ALA A 50 -4.80 0.44 35.91
CA ALA A 50 -5.33 -0.09 34.67
C ALA A 50 -4.43 0.24 33.49
N SER A 51 -3.99 -0.81 32.80
CA SER A 51 -3.25 -0.76 31.56
C SER A 51 -3.97 0.17 30.59
N ALA A 52 -3.43 1.38 30.44
CA ALA A 52 -3.82 2.30 29.40
C ALA A 52 -3.84 1.55 28.07
N ASN A 53 -4.96 1.68 27.35
CA ASN A 53 -5.12 1.25 25.97
C ASN A 53 -3.94 1.75 25.14
N THR A 54 -2.95 0.88 24.99
CA THR A 54 -1.88 1.09 24.02
C THR A 54 -2.54 0.81 22.67
N PRO A 55 -2.59 1.79 21.75
CA PRO A 55 -3.07 1.56 20.39
C PRO A 55 -2.33 0.35 19.81
N PRO A 56 -3.02 -0.58 19.13
CA PRO A 56 -2.41 -1.81 18.63
C PRO A 56 -1.16 -1.43 17.84
N GLN A 57 0.00 -1.82 18.38
CA GLN A 57 1.27 -1.63 17.71
C GLN A 57 1.23 -2.44 16.40
N PRO A 58 1.64 -1.86 15.26
CA PRO A 58 1.61 -2.55 13.98
C PRO A 58 2.42 -3.84 14.09
N SER A 59 1.75 -4.96 13.86
CA SER A 59 2.32 -6.30 13.91
C SER A 59 3.55 -6.38 13.00
N LYS A 60 4.72 -6.67 13.61
CA LYS A 60 5.97 -6.97 12.92
C LYS A 60 5.75 -8.11 11.92
N GLY A 61 5.66 -7.80 10.63
CA GLY A 61 5.41 -8.81 9.60
C GLY A 61 5.23 -8.34 8.16
N SER A 62 5.88 -7.26 7.73
CA SER A 62 6.17 -6.99 6.31
C SER A 62 7.07 -5.77 6.18
N THR A 63 8.13 -5.88 5.40
CA THR A 63 9.03 -4.77 5.05
C THR A 63 8.38 -3.90 3.96
N MET A 64 7.22 -3.30 4.27
CA MET A 64 6.54 -2.30 3.46
C MET A 64 6.01 -1.21 4.39
N ALA A 65 6.10 0.06 4.01
CA ALA A 65 5.56 1.17 4.78
C ALA A 65 4.01 1.09 4.86
N GLU A 66 3.52 0.42 5.91
CA GLU A 66 2.10 0.34 6.24
C GLU A 66 1.66 1.60 6.99
N ILE A 67 0.57 2.21 6.52
CA ILE A 67 -0.05 3.42 7.07
C ILE A 67 -1.54 3.15 7.25
N ILE A 68 -2.09 3.63 8.36
CA ILE A 68 -3.53 3.63 8.59
C ILE A 68 -4.05 5.03 8.29
N LEU A 69 -4.83 5.15 7.23
CA LEU A 69 -5.52 6.38 6.87
C LEU A 69 -6.86 6.42 7.61
N LYS A 70 -7.17 7.55 8.23
CA LYS A 70 -8.41 7.75 8.99
C LYS A 70 -9.31 8.77 8.32
N ASN A 71 -10.62 8.52 8.30
CA ASN A 71 -11.65 9.42 7.76
C ASN A 71 -11.34 9.94 6.35
N VAL A 72 -10.91 9.07 5.45
CA VAL A 72 -10.64 9.42 4.05
C VAL A 72 -11.87 9.14 3.19
N ARG A 73 -12.11 9.96 2.16
CA ARG A 73 -13.26 9.78 1.26
C ARG A 73 -12.92 8.75 0.18
N LEU A 74 -13.76 7.75 0.02
CA LEU A 74 -13.56 6.64 -0.91
C LEU A 74 -14.09 7.00 -2.30
N SER A 75 -13.33 6.69 -3.34
CA SER A 75 -13.70 6.86 -4.73
C SER A 75 -13.34 5.61 -5.55
N PHE A 76 -14.16 5.31 -6.56
CA PHE A 76 -14.05 4.12 -7.43
C PHE A 76 -13.72 2.81 -6.67
N PRO A 77 -14.61 2.34 -5.77
CA PRO A 77 -14.37 1.12 -5.00
C PRO A 77 -14.71 -0.15 -5.77
N ASP A 78 -13.70 -0.81 -6.34
CA ASP A 78 -13.79 -2.17 -6.89
C ASP A 78 -13.28 -3.18 -5.84
N LEU A 79 -14.01 -3.33 -4.73
CA LEU A 79 -13.57 -4.12 -3.58
C LEU A 79 -14.02 -5.58 -3.62
N TRP A 80 -15.19 -5.84 -4.18
CA TRP A 80 -15.82 -7.16 -4.17
C TRP A 80 -15.37 -8.00 -5.37
N THR A 81 -15.48 -7.43 -6.56
CA THR A 81 -15.10 -8.06 -7.82
C THR A 81 -13.84 -7.41 -8.35
N PRO A 82 -12.73 -8.15 -8.49
CA PRO A 82 -11.52 -7.57 -9.06
C PRO A 82 -11.73 -7.31 -10.55
N GLN A 83 -11.30 -6.14 -11.01
CA GLN A 83 -11.43 -5.70 -12.40
C GLN A 83 -10.07 -5.72 -13.10
N GLU A 84 -10.05 -6.03 -14.39
CA GLU A 84 -8.85 -5.83 -15.21
C GLU A 84 -8.78 -4.37 -15.65
N TYR A 85 -7.57 -3.80 -15.71
CA TYR A 85 -7.39 -2.43 -16.19
C TYR A 85 -7.65 -2.31 -17.69
N GLU A 86 -7.15 -3.29 -18.45
CA GLU A 86 -7.41 -3.47 -19.86
C GLU A 86 -8.00 -4.86 -20.04
N LYS A 87 -9.08 -4.95 -20.81
CA LYS A 87 -9.79 -6.21 -21.06
C LYS A 87 -8.85 -7.18 -21.76
N GLY A 88 -8.49 -8.28 -21.10
CA GLY A 88 -7.62 -9.32 -21.63
C GLY A 88 -6.18 -9.29 -21.13
N ASP A 89 -5.81 -8.43 -20.17
CA ASP A 89 -4.48 -8.44 -19.55
C ASP A 89 -4.27 -9.62 -18.59
N GLY A 90 -5.35 -10.31 -18.19
CA GLY A 90 -5.28 -11.49 -17.31
C GLY A 90 -4.78 -11.16 -15.90
N LYS A 91 -4.79 -9.88 -15.51
CA LYS A 91 -4.35 -9.37 -14.21
C LYS A 91 -5.49 -8.63 -13.51
N PRO A 92 -6.49 -9.36 -12.98
CA PRO A 92 -7.56 -8.76 -12.20
C PRO A 92 -6.99 -8.13 -10.92
N ARG A 93 -7.48 -6.93 -10.59
CA ARG A 93 -7.07 -6.17 -9.41
C ARG A 93 -8.27 -5.53 -8.72
N TRP A 94 -8.20 -5.44 -7.40
CA TRP A 94 -9.11 -4.60 -6.62
C TRP A 94 -8.58 -3.17 -6.63
N ASN A 95 -9.49 -2.22 -6.83
CA ASN A 95 -9.17 -0.79 -6.91
C ASN A 95 -9.86 -0.05 -5.78
N ALA A 96 -9.15 0.90 -5.19
CA ALA A 96 -9.72 1.87 -4.27
C ALA A 96 -8.90 3.16 -4.37
N THR A 97 -9.57 4.28 -4.60
CA THR A 97 -8.94 5.60 -4.55
C THR A 97 -9.39 6.33 -3.30
N PHE A 98 -8.44 6.88 -2.55
CA PHE A 98 -8.72 7.64 -1.32
C PHE A 98 -8.43 9.11 -1.54
N LEU A 99 -9.43 9.96 -1.30
CA LEU A 99 -9.28 11.41 -1.33
C LEU A 99 -8.81 11.90 0.03
N ILE A 100 -7.80 12.76 0.01
CA ILE A 100 -7.06 13.25 1.16
C ILE A 100 -7.00 14.76 1.08
N VAL A 101 -7.41 15.41 2.17
CA VAL A 101 -7.32 16.86 2.31
C VAL A 101 -5.84 17.25 2.43
N PRO A 102 -5.34 18.21 1.63
CA PRO A 102 -3.95 18.66 1.71
C PRO A 102 -3.64 19.22 3.10
N GLY A 103 -2.45 18.91 3.63
CA GLY A 103 -2.02 19.39 4.96
C GLY A 103 -2.59 18.62 6.15
N SER A 104 -3.48 17.65 5.94
CA SER A 104 -3.96 16.73 6.98
C SER A 104 -2.84 15.84 7.53
N GLU A 105 -3.05 15.23 8.70
CA GLU A 105 -2.11 14.25 9.27
C GLU A 105 -1.86 13.08 8.29
N ASN A 106 -2.92 12.64 7.60
CA ASN A 106 -2.85 11.59 6.59
C ASN A 106 -1.89 11.97 5.44
N ASP A 107 -1.98 13.19 4.92
CA ASP A 107 -1.09 13.70 3.87
C ASP A 107 0.39 13.65 4.31
N LYS A 108 0.68 14.14 5.52
CA LYS A 108 2.03 14.13 6.09
C LYS A 108 2.57 12.70 6.23
N SER A 109 1.75 11.78 6.73
CA SER A 109 2.11 10.37 6.87
C SER A 109 2.41 9.71 5.52
N ILE A 110 1.58 9.96 4.50
CA ILE A 110 1.77 9.41 3.15
C ILE A 110 3.06 9.93 2.53
N ARG A 111 3.29 11.24 2.55
CA ARG A 111 4.52 11.83 2.01
C ARG A 111 5.77 11.33 2.72
N ALA A 112 5.70 11.14 4.04
CA ALA A 112 6.81 10.59 4.82
C ALA A 112 7.12 9.14 4.41
N ALA A 113 6.10 8.29 4.28
CA ALA A 113 6.26 6.91 3.84
C ALA A 113 6.79 6.81 2.40
N ILE A 114 6.28 7.63 1.48
CA ILE A 114 6.77 7.73 0.10
C ILE A 114 8.27 8.06 0.09
N LYS A 115 8.71 9.04 0.89
CA LYS A 115 10.13 9.40 0.99
C LYS A 115 10.99 8.27 1.58
N ALA A 116 10.49 7.58 2.61
CA ALA A 116 11.20 6.46 3.24
C ALA A 116 11.39 5.26 2.28
N GLU A 117 10.33 4.89 1.56
CA GLU A 117 10.37 3.82 0.56
C GLU A 117 11.25 4.19 -0.63
N ALA A 118 11.14 5.44 -1.11
CA ALA A 118 11.99 5.93 -2.19
C ALA A 118 13.47 5.93 -1.79
N ALA A 119 13.81 6.34 -0.57
CA ALA A 119 15.18 6.28 -0.07
C ALA A 119 15.70 4.84 0.05
N THR A 120 14.84 3.90 0.42
CA THR A 120 15.21 2.48 0.55
C THR A 120 15.50 1.83 -0.80
N VAL A 121 14.64 2.07 -1.81
CA VAL A 121 14.73 1.41 -3.12
C VAL A 121 15.64 2.15 -4.09
N PHE A 122 15.54 3.49 -4.17
CA PHE A 122 16.30 4.30 -5.12
C PHE A 122 17.58 4.91 -4.54
N LYS A 123 17.79 4.84 -3.22
CA LYS A 123 19.01 5.30 -2.52
C LYS A 123 19.36 6.74 -2.93
N ASP A 124 20.57 6.95 -3.46
CA ASP A 124 21.09 8.27 -3.87
C ASP A 124 20.27 8.92 -4.98
N LYS A 125 19.48 8.15 -5.74
CA LYS A 125 18.61 8.65 -6.82
C LYS A 125 17.19 9.00 -6.34
N ALA A 126 16.88 8.83 -5.06
CA ALA A 126 15.52 9.01 -4.54
C ALA A 126 14.93 10.39 -4.86
N ALA A 127 15.69 11.47 -4.64
CA ALA A 127 15.23 12.83 -4.91
C ALA A 127 14.95 13.07 -6.41
N ALA A 128 15.85 12.63 -7.28
CA ALA A 128 15.70 12.76 -8.74
C ALA A 128 14.54 11.92 -9.28
N GLN A 129 14.35 10.70 -8.76
CA GLN A 129 13.23 9.83 -9.14
C GLN A 129 11.89 10.40 -8.65
N LEU A 130 11.82 10.90 -7.42
CA LEU A 130 10.61 11.55 -6.90
C LEU A 130 10.19 12.76 -7.73
N GLN A 131 11.15 13.60 -8.14
CA GLN A 131 10.88 14.71 -9.05
C GLN A 131 10.43 14.25 -10.43
N ALA A 132 11.01 13.17 -10.96
CA ALA A 132 10.63 12.61 -12.26
C ALA A 132 9.26 11.90 -12.24
N PHE A 133 8.79 11.48 -11.07
CA PHE A 133 7.48 10.83 -10.90
C PHE A 133 6.37 11.83 -10.57
N ASP A 134 6.73 13.03 -10.12
CA ASP A 134 5.76 14.05 -9.72
C ASP A 134 4.82 14.39 -10.89
N GLY A 135 3.52 14.35 -10.62
CA GLY A 135 2.46 14.56 -11.62
C GLY A 135 2.27 13.44 -12.66
N ASN A 136 3.03 12.34 -12.60
CA ASN A 136 2.85 11.22 -13.54
C ASN A 136 1.91 10.14 -12.96
N PRO A 137 0.68 9.97 -13.50
CA PRO A 137 -0.29 9.03 -12.95
C PRO A 137 0.10 7.55 -13.08
N GLN A 138 1.01 7.22 -14.00
CA GLN A 138 1.45 5.84 -14.20
C GLN A 138 2.57 5.44 -13.23
N LYS A 139 3.31 6.44 -12.70
CA LYS A 139 4.51 6.22 -11.87
C LYS A 139 4.34 6.65 -10.42
N MET A 140 3.35 7.48 -10.08
CA MET A 140 3.12 7.94 -8.73
C MET A 140 1.70 7.61 -8.27
N CYS A 141 1.57 7.06 -7.07
CA CYS A 141 0.28 6.72 -6.49
C CYS A 141 -0.43 7.91 -5.83
N TYR A 142 0.29 8.99 -5.52
CA TYR A 142 -0.24 10.16 -4.82
C TYR A 142 -0.14 11.40 -5.71
N LEU A 143 -1.29 11.93 -6.10
CA LEU A 143 -1.43 12.93 -7.14
C LEU A 143 -2.40 14.03 -6.72
N ASP A 144 -2.25 15.18 -7.37
CA ASP A 144 -3.06 16.37 -7.18
C ASP A 144 -4.39 16.21 -7.94
N GLY A 145 -5.52 16.26 -7.22
CA GLY A 145 -6.86 16.10 -7.78
C GLY A 145 -7.34 17.30 -8.61
N ASP A 146 -6.70 18.46 -8.46
CA ASP A 146 -6.94 19.64 -9.29
C ASP A 146 -6.35 19.50 -10.70
N LYS A 147 -5.52 18.47 -10.95
CA LYS A 147 -4.78 18.32 -12.19
C LYS A 147 -5.18 17.04 -12.93
N GLY A 148 -5.09 17.11 -14.26
CA GLY A 148 -5.28 15.97 -15.15
C GLY A 148 -6.73 15.49 -15.26
N THR A 149 -6.91 14.19 -15.52
CA THR A 149 -8.23 13.57 -15.73
C THR A 149 -9.04 13.39 -14.45
N ALA A 150 -8.43 13.68 -13.29
CA ALA A 150 -9.07 13.57 -11.98
C ALA A 150 -9.95 14.79 -11.66
N ALA A 151 -9.59 15.97 -12.18
CA ALA A 151 -10.30 17.23 -11.95
C ALA A 151 -11.76 17.24 -12.45
N LYS A 152 -12.12 16.32 -13.36
CA LYS A 152 -13.48 16.17 -13.88
C LYS A 152 -14.43 15.44 -12.93
N TYR A 153 -13.90 14.81 -11.88
CA TYR A 153 -14.70 14.02 -10.94
C TYR A 153 -15.03 14.85 -9.71
N ASP A 154 -16.28 14.75 -9.25
CA ASP A 154 -16.74 15.46 -8.07
C ASP A 154 -15.94 15.05 -6.82
N GLY A 155 -15.59 16.05 -6.00
CA GLY A 155 -14.81 15.84 -4.77
C GLY A 155 -13.29 15.75 -4.96
N TYR A 156 -12.78 15.70 -6.18
CA TYR A 156 -11.34 15.77 -6.46
C TYR A 156 -10.75 17.18 -6.41
N PRO A 157 -11.44 18.24 -6.88
CA PRO A 157 -10.89 19.59 -6.79
C PRO A 157 -10.57 20.01 -5.34
N GLY A 158 -9.40 20.60 -5.12
CA GLY A 158 -8.87 21.00 -3.81
C GLY A 158 -8.36 19.84 -2.94
N ASN A 159 -8.46 18.59 -3.40
CA ASN A 159 -8.02 17.40 -2.67
C ASN A 159 -6.92 16.66 -3.42
N TRP A 160 -6.06 15.98 -2.68
CA TRP A 160 -5.12 15.02 -3.24
C TRP A 160 -5.76 13.64 -3.26
N TYR A 161 -5.38 12.79 -4.21
CA TYR A 161 -5.90 11.44 -4.28
C TYR A 161 -4.77 10.41 -4.26
N LEU A 162 -5.01 9.34 -3.50
CA LEU A 162 -4.14 8.18 -3.41
C LEU A 162 -4.81 7.01 -4.12
N SER A 163 -4.29 6.65 -5.29
CA SER A 163 -4.74 5.49 -6.04
C SER A 163 -4.06 4.23 -5.50
N THR A 164 -4.86 3.29 -5.00
CA THR A 164 -4.39 2.04 -4.45
C THR A 164 -4.93 0.85 -5.25
N HIS A 165 -4.06 -0.13 -5.46
CA HIS A 165 -4.38 -1.32 -6.25
C HIS A 165 -3.83 -2.56 -5.56
N ARG A 166 -4.67 -3.59 -5.46
CA ARG A 166 -4.26 -4.90 -4.95
C ARG A 166 -4.51 -5.94 -6.03
N GLN A 167 -3.46 -6.65 -6.43
CA GLN A 167 -3.59 -7.71 -7.43
C GLN A 167 -4.35 -8.91 -6.86
N ALA A 168 -5.32 -9.43 -7.60
CA ALA A 168 -6.02 -10.67 -7.24
C ALA A 168 -5.20 -11.92 -7.51
N LEU A 169 -4.23 -11.83 -8.44
CA LEU A 169 -3.29 -12.89 -8.75
C LEU A 169 -1.86 -12.42 -8.50
N ILE A 170 -1.12 -13.13 -7.67
CA ILE A 170 0.33 -12.94 -7.49
C ILE A 170 1.02 -14.15 -8.09
N LYS A 171 1.79 -13.95 -9.18
CA LYS A 171 2.52 -15.03 -9.88
C LYS A 171 1.63 -16.24 -10.23
N GLY A 172 0.41 -15.98 -10.69
CA GLY A 172 -0.56 -17.03 -11.06
C GLY A 172 -1.25 -17.73 -9.89
N ARG A 173 -1.06 -17.27 -8.65
CA ARG A 173 -1.72 -17.80 -7.46
C ARG A 173 -2.79 -16.82 -6.97
N PRO A 174 -3.94 -17.31 -6.45
CA PRO A 174 -4.94 -16.45 -5.84
C PRO A 174 -4.34 -15.73 -4.64
N ASN A 175 -4.50 -14.41 -4.62
CA ASN A 175 -4.13 -13.56 -3.50
C ASN A 175 -5.33 -13.40 -2.55
N ALA A 176 -5.06 -13.08 -1.29
CA ALA A 176 -6.12 -12.79 -0.32
C ALA A 176 -6.90 -11.54 -0.73
N ARG A 177 -8.23 -11.63 -0.72
CA ARG A 177 -9.15 -10.51 -0.92
C ARG A 177 -8.90 -9.45 0.17
N PRO A 178 -9.06 -8.14 -0.13
CA PRO A 178 -9.10 -7.14 0.92
C PRO A 178 -10.23 -7.45 1.92
N GLU A 179 -9.95 -7.22 3.20
CA GLU A 179 -10.96 -7.32 4.26
C GLU A 179 -11.77 -6.04 4.30
N ILE A 180 -13.09 -6.19 4.36
CA ILE A 180 -14.04 -5.09 4.38
C ILE A 180 -14.80 -5.24 5.69
N ILE A 181 -14.65 -4.24 6.55
CA ILE A 181 -15.20 -4.26 7.91
C ILE A 181 -16.09 -3.05 8.16
N ASP A 182 -17.05 -3.20 9.05
CA ASP A 182 -17.88 -2.10 9.53
C ASP A 182 -17.19 -1.34 10.67
N SER A 183 -17.82 -0.26 11.15
CA SER A 183 -17.38 0.47 12.34
C SER A 183 -17.23 -0.43 13.57
N ASN A 184 -18.01 -1.52 13.63
CA ASN A 184 -18.03 -2.49 14.73
C ASN A 184 -17.01 -3.63 14.57
N MET A 185 -16.09 -3.55 13.61
CA MET A 185 -15.13 -4.62 13.24
C MET A 185 -15.78 -5.91 12.71
N SER A 186 -17.09 -5.91 12.48
CA SER A 186 -17.78 -7.01 11.83
C SER A 186 -17.45 -7.02 10.33
N PRO A 187 -17.21 -8.20 9.72
CA PRO A 187 -17.02 -8.28 8.27
C PRO A 187 -18.33 -7.90 7.56
N LEU A 188 -18.21 -7.08 6.51
CA LEU A 188 -19.34 -6.74 5.64
C LEU A 188 -19.44 -7.73 4.48
N LEU A 189 -20.66 -7.91 3.98
CA LEU A 189 -20.97 -8.69 2.79
C LEU A 189 -21.27 -7.77 1.60
N PRO A 190 -21.14 -8.27 0.35
CA PRO A 190 -21.50 -7.49 -0.83
C PRO A 190 -22.93 -6.95 -0.79
N ASP A 191 -23.85 -7.70 -0.19
CA ASP A 191 -25.28 -7.40 -0.12
C ASP A 191 -25.60 -6.22 0.82
N ASP A 192 -24.68 -5.84 1.71
CA ASP A 192 -24.88 -4.71 2.64
C ASP A 192 -24.85 -3.35 1.93
N GLY A 193 -24.44 -3.30 0.66
CA GLY A 193 -24.34 -2.07 -0.14
C GLY A 193 -23.28 -1.08 0.38
N ARG A 194 -22.40 -1.53 1.29
CA ARG A 194 -21.35 -0.73 1.91
C ARG A 194 -20.01 -1.47 1.81
N PRO A 195 -18.90 -0.76 1.57
CA PRO A 195 -18.78 0.68 1.33
C PRO A 195 -19.15 1.07 -0.11
N TYR A 196 -19.74 2.26 -0.28
CA TYR A 196 -20.12 2.83 -1.58
C TYR A 196 -19.21 4.01 -1.97
N ALA A 197 -19.18 4.40 -3.24
CA ALA A 197 -18.38 5.53 -3.70
C ALA A 197 -18.85 6.83 -3.02
N GLY A 198 -17.95 7.56 -2.37
CA GLY A 198 -18.24 8.82 -1.68
C GLY A 198 -18.37 8.71 -0.16
N CYS A 199 -18.36 7.49 0.40
CA CYS A 199 -18.37 7.30 1.85
C CYS A 199 -17.02 7.63 2.51
N TYR A 200 -17.04 7.78 3.84
CA TYR A 200 -15.84 7.93 4.65
C TYR A 200 -15.39 6.58 5.18
N VAL A 201 -14.10 6.27 5.00
CA VAL A 201 -13.49 5.00 5.41
C VAL A 201 -12.17 5.23 6.14
N ASN A 202 -11.82 4.26 6.98
CA ASN A 202 -10.44 4.08 7.44
C ASN A 202 -9.81 2.97 6.59
N ALA A 203 -8.61 3.18 6.08
CA ALA A 203 -7.96 2.21 5.21
C ALA A 203 -6.56 1.89 5.69
N LYS A 204 -6.23 0.59 5.73
CA LYS A 204 -4.85 0.13 5.92
C LYS A 204 -4.19 0.04 4.55
N VAL A 205 -3.31 0.98 4.27
CA VAL A 205 -2.58 1.13 3.01
C VAL A 205 -1.12 0.78 3.21
N SER A 206 -0.52 0.13 2.22
CA SER A 206 0.90 -0.21 2.16
C SER A 206 1.51 0.49 0.95
N ILE A 207 2.46 1.38 1.19
CA ILE A 207 3.20 2.10 0.14
C ILE A 207 4.50 1.35 -0.12
N TYR A 208 4.83 1.16 -1.39
CA TYR A 208 6.07 0.51 -1.80
C TYR A 208 6.62 1.13 -3.09
N ALA A 209 7.94 1.24 -3.15
CA ALA A 209 8.63 1.65 -4.37
C ALA A 209 8.98 0.41 -5.22
N GLN A 210 8.66 0.48 -6.51
CA GLN A 210 9.04 -0.50 -7.50
C GLN A 210 10.32 -0.06 -8.21
N GLY A 211 11.28 -0.96 -8.34
CA GLY A 211 12.51 -0.73 -9.10
C GLY A 211 12.32 -0.86 -10.62
N SER A 212 13.42 -0.66 -11.36
CA SER A 212 13.51 -0.90 -12.81
C SER A 212 13.08 -2.34 -13.18
N PRO A 213 12.38 -2.58 -14.31
CA PRO A 213 12.12 -1.66 -15.44
C PRO A 213 10.92 -0.72 -15.27
N ASN A 214 9.98 -1.02 -14.37
CA ASN A 214 8.79 -0.21 -14.12
C ASN A 214 8.96 0.64 -12.85
N ALA A 215 9.98 1.50 -12.85
CA ALA A 215 10.29 2.33 -11.70
C ALA A 215 9.12 3.28 -11.38
N GLY A 216 8.66 3.24 -10.14
CA GLY A 216 7.55 4.06 -9.67
C GLY A 216 7.19 3.77 -8.23
N ILE A 217 6.29 4.57 -7.67
CA ILE A 217 5.79 4.45 -6.31
C ILE A 217 4.34 4.00 -6.39
N ARG A 218 4.05 2.89 -5.74
CA ARG A 218 2.77 2.21 -5.77
C ARG A 218 2.21 2.13 -4.37
N ALA A 219 0.90 1.96 -4.30
CA ALA A 219 0.20 1.72 -3.06
C ALA A 219 -0.74 0.52 -3.23
N SER A 220 -0.72 -0.36 -2.25
CA SER A 220 -1.65 -1.47 -2.07
C SER A 220 -2.48 -1.24 -0.81
N PHE A 221 -3.59 -1.93 -0.66
CA PHE A 221 -4.41 -1.86 0.54
C PHE A 221 -4.77 -3.27 1.01
N SER A 222 -5.04 -3.40 2.31
CA SER A 222 -5.36 -4.69 2.93
C SER A 222 -6.71 -4.71 3.62
N VAL A 223 -7.05 -3.64 4.33
CA VAL A 223 -8.28 -3.56 5.11
C VAL A 223 -8.95 -2.22 4.84
N VAL A 224 -10.26 -2.25 4.59
CA VAL A 224 -11.11 -1.06 4.46
C VAL A 224 -12.20 -1.15 5.52
N GLN A 225 -12.24 -0.16 6.40
CA GLN A 225 -13.25 -0.01 7.43
C GLN A 225 -14.21 1.11 7.07
N PHE A 226 -15.51 0.84 7.09
CA PHE A 226 -16.52 1.88 6.99
C PHE A 226 -16.51 2.75 8.25
N ALA A 227 -16.27 4.05 8.09
CA ALA A 227 -16.19 5.01 9.20
C ALA A 227 -17.44 5.89 9.28
N GLY A 228 -17.99 6.30 8.14
CA GLY A 228 -19.14 7.19 8.11
C GLY A 228 -19.83 7.28 6.75
N LYS A 229 -21.10 7.67 6.80
CA LYS A 229 -21.88 7.99 5.61
C LYS A 229 -21.37 9.31 5.03
N GLY A 230 -21.09 9.30 3.73
CA GLY A 230 -20.78 10.50 2.95
C GLY A 230 -21.78 10.64 1.81
N GLU A 231 -21.75 11.79 1.14
CA GLU A 231 -22.48 12.00 -0.10
C GLU A 231 -21.94 11.03 -1.17
N ALA A 232 -22.83 10.20 -1.69
CA ALA A 232 -22.49 9.21 -2.70
C ALA A 232 -22.05 9.92 -3.98
N PHE A 233 -20.93 9.48 -4.54
CA PHE A 233 -20.56 9.91 -5.89
C PHE A 233 -21.53 9.28 -6.89
N SER A 234 -22.05 10.10 -7.81
CA SER A 234 -23.00 9.69 -8.85
C SER A 234 -22.32 8.86 -9.95
N ALA A 235 -21.60 7.82 -9.56
CA ALA A 235 -21.05 6.83 -10.47
C ALA A 235 -22.12 5.76 -10.73
N GLY A 236 -23.14 6.13 -11.51
CA GLY A 236 -24.07 5.20 -12.15
C GLY A 236 -24.94 4.38 -11.20
N THR A 237 -25.78 5.04 -10.40
CA THR A 237 -26.98 4.35 -9.90
C THR A 237 -27.80 3.95 -11.13
N PRO A 238 -28.14 2.67 -11.35
CA PRO A 238 -29.09 2.31 -12.42
C PRO A 238 -30.42 2.99 -12.09
N SER A 239 -30.74 4.07 -12.80
CA SER A 239 -32.00 4.76 -12.69
C SER A 239 -33.03 4.07 -13.58
N LEU A 240 -34.22 3.81 -13.05
CA LEU A 240 -35.38 3.40 -13.83
C LEU A 240 -35.98 4.58 -14.63
N ASP A 241 -35.38 5.77 -14.56
CA ASP A 241 -35.77 6.93 -15.35
C ASP A 241 -35.76 6.58 -16.84
N GLY A 242 -36.93 6.65 -17.46
CA GLY A 242 -37.16 6.29 -18.86
C GLY A 242 -37.75 4.90 -19.08
N PHE A 243 -37.99 4.09 -18.05
CA PHE A 243 -38.75 2.84 -18.16
C PHE A 243 -40.25 3.13 -17.97
N ALA A 244 -41.04 2.94 -19.02
CA ALA A 244 -42.50 2.95 -18.90
C ALA A 244 -42.98 1.62 -18.32
N ASP A 245 -43.97 1.65 -17.43
CA ASP A 245 -44.66 0.46 -16.95
C ASP A 245 -45.42 -0.18 -18.13
N VAL A 246 -45.12 -1.46 -18.43
CA VAL A 246 -45.72 -2.20 -19.55
C VAL A 246 -46.86 -3.10 -19.07
N SER A 247 -47.28 -2.99 -17.80
CA SER A 247 -48.36 -3.81 -17.24
C SER A 247 -49.73 -3.59 -17.88
N GLU A 248 -49.93 -2.54 -18.69
CA GLU A 248 -51.19 -2.24 -19.39
C GLU A 248 -51.18 -2.53 -20.91
N GLY A 249 -50.16 -3.21 -21.45
CA GLY A 249 -50.00 -3.40 -22.90
C GLY A 249 -50.14 -4.84 -23.44
N VAL A 250 -50.44 -5.83 -22.61
CA VAL A 250 -50.42 -7.26 -22.96
C VAL A 250 -51.79 -7.93 -22.89
N ASP A 251 -52.86 -7.22 -23.29
CA ASP A 251 -54.18 -7.82 -23.50
C ASP A 251 -54.82 -7.28 -24.79
N ALA A 252 -54.26 -7.64 -25.95
CA ALA A 252 -54.93 -7.46 -27.24
C ALA A 252 -54.36 -8.40 -28.32
N ALA A 253 -54.41 -9.71 -28.07
CA ALA A 253 -54.34 -10.72 -29.14
C ALA A 253 -55.22 -11.93 -28.76
N ALA A 254 -56.48 -11.66 -28.44
CA ALA A 254 -57.55 -12.63 -28.56
C ALA A 254 -58.47 -12.15 -29.68
N ASP A 255 -58.74 -13.05 -30.62
CA ASP A 255 -59.69 -12.96 -31.73
C ASP A 255 -59.14 -12.47 -33.09
N LEU A 256 -58.72 -13.45 -33.90
CA LEU A 256 -58.86 -13.41 -35.35
C LEU A 256 -59.30 -14.80 -35.80
N VAL A 257 -60.56 -14.83 -36.24
CA VAL A 257 -61.33 -15.93 -36.83
C VAL A 257 -60.62 -16.57 -38.03
#